data_AF-A0A924YJ78-F1
#
_entry.id   AF-A0A924YJ78-F1
#
_cell.length_a   1.000
_cell.length_b   1.000
_cell.length_c   1.000
_cell.angle_alpha   90.00
_cell.angle_beta   90.00
_cell.angle_gamma   90.00
#
_symmetry.space_group_name_H-M   'P 1'
#
loop_
_entity.id
_entity.type
_entity.pdbx_description
1 polymer ?
#
loop_
_entity_poly.entity_id
_entity_poly.type
_entity_poly.pdbx_seq_one_letter_code
_entity_poly.pdbx_strand_id
1 'polypeptide(L)'
;VHVTALAEMRAEPDADLIDQLRAQNVEIFSGWTVAEAQGSSHINGVTLKSLTTGATRNFYCDLLVLSTAFLPANGLIYQSGGKFAWSDTLNEFVPAALPDDVFAAGEVSATHTLAEIEREGELAGLQAALAVGLGGEQDRQRADTLAAEVEQHRAARQAWSAYGLIQADAKKDFVCFCEDVTRKDVRSTLEEGYDSMELLKRYSTVSMGPCQGKMCNMTAMHVCAHYTGKGIAETGTTTSRPPVTPLSFGALGGRMMEPVRHTPMHEWHVVRGAKVMNAGLWKRPLHYGNPTQEVRAVREHVGMIDVSTLGKLHLHGKDVPALLERMYTNRWQKLNVGQVRYGVMVNEEGIITDDGVTARLSDDFYYMTTTSEGAAAVYEYIEWWLQSGWNFDVHVLNATDLRAAMNLAGPQSRQVLQKITQGVDLSNEAFPYLAAREGTIAGVPALFMRIGFTGELSYEVHVPSGYGLRVWEALIEAGKEFGISPFGVEAQRVLRLEKGHIIVGQDTDGLTNPFEANMDWVVKLDKDNFLGKPSLMMANKAGAQKLLVGFEMPDGTLPEEANQIVRPGSGPIGLEIIGRVTSVRRSPTLNKVIGLCWLPASMSAPGTTFTVRVKGELKTGKVVPLPFYDVDGAKLRL
;
A
#
# COMPACT_ATOMS: atom_id res chain seq x y z
N VAL A 1 -30.38 -17.20 -45.09
CA VAL A 1 -29.31 -18.22 -45.04
C VAL A 1 -29.82 -19.44 -45.80
N HIS A 2 -29.07 -19.94 -46.78
CA HIS A 2 -29.39 -21.20 -47.43
C HIS A 2 -28.61 -22.31 -46.72
N VAL A 3 -29.29 -23.31 -46.17
CA VAL A 3 -28.66 -24.42 -45.44
C VAL A 3 -28.39 -25.56 -46.42
N THR A 4 -27.13 -25.74 -46.80
CA THR A 4 -26.72 -26.76 -47.78
C THR A 4 -26.91 -28.18 -47.23
N ALA A 5 -26.53 -28.42 -45.97
CA ALA A 5 -26.69 -29.71 -45.29
C ALA A 5 -26.64 -29.52 -43.77
N LEU A 6 -27.29 -30.43 -43.04
CA LEU A 6 -27.17 -30.58 -41.60
C LEU A 6 -26.47 -31.92 -41.27
N ALA A 7 -25.32 -31.85 -40.60
CA ALA A 7 -24.69 -33.02 -40.00
C ALA A 7 -25.19 -33.16 -38.55
N GLU A 8 -25.92 -34.23 -38.27
CA GLU A 8 -26.49 -34.50 -36.96
C GLU A 8 -25.74 -35.70 -36.35
N MET A 9 -25.05 -35.50 -35.24
CA MET A 9 -24.23 -36.55 -34.61
C MET A 9 -25.09 -37.66 -34.00
N ARG A 10 -26.32 -37.36 -33.59
CA ARG A 10 -27.23 -38.33 -33.00
C ARG A 10 -27.76 -39.28 -34.08
N ALA A 11 -27.82 -40.57 -33.73
CA ALA A 11 -28.43 -41.57 -34.59
C ALA A 11 -29.96 -41.39 -34.65
N GLU A 12 -30.57 -41.01 -33.52
CA GLU A 12 -32.01 -40.83 -33.36
C GLU A 12 -32.30 -39.42 -32.80
N PRO A 13 -32.21 -38.36 -33.64
CA PRO A 13 -32.63 -37.01 -33.27
C PRO A 13 -34.17 -36.90 -33.13
N ASP A 14 -34.64 -35.81 -32.54
CA ASP A 14 -36.06 -35.49 -32.42
C ASP A 14 -36.77 -35.49 -33.78
N ALA A 15 -37.74 -36.39 -33.94
CA ALA A 15 -38.41 -36.62 -35.22
C ALA A 15 -39.19 -35.38 -35.71
N ASP A 16 -39.82 -34.63 -34.80
CA ASP A 16 -40.66 -33.49 -35.16
C ASP A 16 -39.80 -32.34 -35.69
N LEU A 17 -38.63 -32.09 -35.07
CA LEU A 17 -37.69 -31.09 -35.54
C LEU A 17 -37.08 -31.46 -36.90
N ILE A 18 -36.74 -32.73 -37.08
CA ILE A 18 -36.17 -33.25 -38.33
C ILE A 18 -37.18 -33.14 -39.47
N ASP A 19 -38.45 -33.47 -39.22
CA ASP A 19 -39.50 -33.39 -40.22
C ASP A 19 -39.82 -31.93 -40.60
N GLN A 20 -39.77 -30.99 -39.65
CA GLN A 20 -39.84 -29.55 -39.93
C GLN A 20 -38.71 -29.07 -40.85
N LEU A 21 -37.47 -29.55 -40.63
CA LEU A 21 -36.32 -29.20 -41.48
C LEU A 21 -36.41 -29.83 -42.88
N ARG A 22 -36.87 -31.08 -42.97
CA ARG A 22 -37.12 -31.75 -44.26
C ARG A 22 -38.19 -31.05 -45.08
N ALA A 23 -39.26 -30.54 -44.44
CA ALA A 23 -40.29 -29.75 -45.10
C ALA A 23 -39.74 -28.45 -45.74
N GLN A 24 -38.58 -27.98 -45.29
CA GLN A 24 -37.85 -26.85 -45.87
C GLN A 24 -36.77 -27.26 -46.89
N ASN A 25 -36.73 -28.53 -47.31
CA ASN A 25 -35.77 -29.12 -48.24
C ASN A 25 -34.31 -29.08 -47.77
N VAL A 26 -34.07 -29.14 -46.45
CA VAL A 26 -32.71 -29.28 -45.90
C VAL A 26 -32.27 -30.75 -45.99
N GLU A 27 -31.09 -31.01 -46.56
CA GLU A 27 -30.49 -32.35 -46.55
C GLU A 27 -29.91 -32.66 -45.15
N ILE A 28 -30.33 -33.78 -44.54
CA ILE A 28 -29.98 -34.12 -43.16
C ILE A 28 -29.24 -35.45 -43.12
N PHE A 29 -28.11 -35.45 -42.42
CA PHE A 29 -27.22 -36.59 -42.24
C PHE A 29 -27.15 -37.00 -40.76
N SER A 30 -28.03 -37.90 -40.33
CA SER A 30 -28.05 -38.45 -38.96
C SER A 30 -26.93 -39.47 -38.74
N GLY A 31 -26.25 -39.39 -37.60
CA GLY A 31 -25.02 -40.14 -37.31
C GLY A 31 -23.80 -39.64 -38.11
N TRP A 32 -23.78 -38.36 -38.50
CA TRP A 32 -22.65 -37.74 -39.23
C TRP A 32 -22.11 -36.54 -38.47
N THR A 33 -20.87 -36.17 -38.77
CA THR A 33 -20.21 -34.99 -38.21
C THR A 33 -19.33 -34.30 -39.25
N VAL A 34 -18.79 -33.15 -38.90
CA VAL A 34 -17.78 -32.44 -39.70
C VAL A 34 -16.41 -33.07 -39.41
N ALA A 35 -15.75 -33.59 -40.45
CA ALA A 35 -14.39 -34.12 -40.35
C ALA A 35 -13.32 -33.08 -40.69
N GLU A 36 -13.61 -32.18 -41.63
CA GLU A 36 -12.66 -31.16 -42.07
C GLU A 36 -13.42 -29.92 -42.57
N ALA A 37 -12.94 -28.73 -42.17
CA ALA A 37 -13.31 -27.47 -42.79
C ALA A 37 -12.23 -27.09 -43.82
N GLN A 38 -12.65 -26.76 -45.03
CA GLN A 38 -11.78 -26.48 -46.17
C GLN A 38 -11.66 -24.96 -46.36
N GLY A 39 -10.44 -24.50 -46.68
CA GLY A 39 -10.17 -23.09 -46.93
C GLY A 39 -8.84 -22.62 -46.37
N SER A 40 -8.61 -21.32 -46.44
CA SER A 40 -7.44 -20.65 -45.86
C SER A 40 -7.90 -19.54 -44.92
N SER A 41 -8.05 -18.31 -45.41
CA SER A 41 -8.55 -17.17 -44.63
C SER A 41 -10.06 -17.19 -44.44
N HIS A 42 -10.78 -17.92 -45.29
CA HIS A 42 -12.23 -18.12 -45.22
C HIS A 42 -12.55 -19.57 -45.57
N ILE A 43 -13.66 -20.08 -45.03
CA ILE A 43 -14.18 -21.39 -45.39
C ILE A 43 -14.75 -21.36 -46.80
N ASN A 44 -14.51 -22.42 -47.58
CA ASN A 44 -15.10 -22.60 -48.90
C ASN A 44 -15.69 -24.00 -49.12
N GLY A 45 -15.68 -24.84 -48.08
CA GLY A 45 -16.30 -26.15 -48.09
C GLY A 45 -16.10 -26.90 -46.78
N VAL A 46 -16.82 -28.02 -46.66
CA VAL A 46 -16.72 -28.93 -45.53
C VAL A 46 -16.76 -30.38 -46.01
N THR A 47 -16.02 -31.24 -45.32
CA THR A 47 -16.11 -32.69 -45.44
C THR A 47 -16.92 -33.23 -44.27
N LEU A 48 -18.07 -33.84 -44.54
CA LEU A 48 -18.85 -34.58 -43.55
C LEU A 48 -18.39 -36.05 -43.52
N LYS A 49 -18.45 -36.68 -42.35
CA LYS A 49 -18.09 -38.09 -42.12
C LYS A 49 -19.16 -38.81 -41.30
N SER A 50 -19.57 -39.99 -41.77
CA SER A 50 -20.44 -40.90 -41.03
C SER A 50 -19.68 -41.48 -39.83
N LEU A 51 -20.27 -41.36 -38.64
CA LEU A 51 -19.73 -41.92 -37.40
C LEU A 51 -19.83 -43.45 -37.36
N THR A 52 -20.80 -44.03 -38.08
CA THR A 52 -21.02 -45.49 -38.12
C THR A 52 -20.19 -46.18 -39.20
N THR A 53 -20.15 -45.60 -40.42
CA THR A 53 -19.54 -46.28 -41.59
C THR A 53 -18.18 -45.71 -41.97
N GLY A 54 -17.83 -44.52 -41.48
CA GLY A 54 -16.63 -43.78 -41.90
C GLY A 54 -16.73 -43.15 -43.29
N ALA A 55 -17.85 -43.30 -44.01
CA ALA A 55 -18.07 -42.70 -45.32
C ALA A 55 -18.01 -41.17 -45.26
N THR A 56 -17.47 -40.53 -46.30
CA THR A 56 -17.31 -39.07 -46.37
C THR A 56 -18.10 -38.44 -47.52
N ARG A 57 -18.49 -37.17 -47.36
CA ARG A 57 -19.13 -36.34 -48.40
C ARG A 57 -18.65 -34.90 -48.32
N ASN A 58 -18.42 -34.27 -49.46
CA ASN A 58 -17.95 -32.89 -49.54
C ASN A 58 -19.09 -31.95 -49.95
N PHE A 59 -19.14 -30.79 -49.32
CA PHE A 59 -20.10 -29.73 -49.61
C PHE A 59 -19.38 -28.41 -49.78
N TYR A 60 -19.84 -27.59 -50.73
CA TYR A 60 -19.44 -26.20 -50.84
C TYR A 60 -20.25 -25.37 -49.85
N CYS A 61 -19.57 -24.55 -49.04
CA CYS A 61 -20.19 -23.57 -48.17
C CYS A 61 -19.21 -22.45 -47.82
N ASP A 62 -19.74 -21.27 -47.53
CA ASP A 62 -19.00 -20.08 -47.07
C ASP A 62 -19.20 -19.82 -45.56
N LEU A 63 -20.01 -20.64 -44.89
CA LEU A 63 -20.26 -20.61 -43.47
C LEU A 63 -20.42 -22.04 -42.92
N LEU A 64 -19.75 -22.32 -41.80
CA LEU A 64 -19.99 -23.51 -40.99
C LEU A 64 -20.47 -23.06 -39.61
N VAL A 65 -21.64 -23.53 -39.21
CA VAL A 65 -22.19 -23.31 -37.87
C VAL A 65 -22.02 -24.60 -37.07
N LEU A 66 -21.36 -24.50 -35.92
CA LEU A 66 -21.16 -25.61 -35.00
C LEU A 66 -22.05 -25.40 -33.77
N SER A 67 -22.91 -26.38 -33.49
CA SER A 67 -23.74 -26.43 -32.29
C SER A 67 -23.53 -27.80 -31.66
N THR A 68 -22.56 -27.91 -30.75
CA THR A 68 -22.14 -29.19 -30.17
C THR A 68 -22.64 -29.36 -28.74
N ALA A 69 -22.60 -28.30 -27.94
CA ALA A 69 -22.98 -28.37 -26.54
C ALA A 69 -23.19 -27.00 -25.88
N PHE A 70 -23.84 -27.04 -24.73
CA PHE A 70 -23.98 -25.93 -23.81
C PHE A 70 -22.89 -25.92 -22.74
N LEU A 71 -22.57 -24.70 -22.32
CA LEU A 71 -21.53 -24.39 -21.37
C LEU A 71 -22.11 -23.38 -20.37
N PRO A 72 -22.43 -23.80 -19.13
CA PRO A 72 -23.08 -22.91 -18.19
C PRO A 72 -22.17 -21.73 -17.86
N ALA A 73 -22.73 -20.53 -17.84
CA ALA A 73 -22.04 -19.31 -17.41
C ALA A 73 -21.85 -19.28 -15.87
N ASN A 74 -21.23 -20.32 -15.34
CA ASN A 74 -21.07 -20.60 -13.90
C ASN A 74 -20.03 -19.72 -13.19
N GLY A 75 -19.39 -18.79 -13.90
CA GLY A 75 -18.27 -18.00 -13.39
C GLY A 75 -18.59 -17.25 -12.09
N LEU A 76 -19.77 -16.63 -12.01
CA LEU A 76 -20.22 -15.89 -10.82
C LEU A 76 -20.60 -16.82 -9.67
N ILE A 77 -21.28 -17.94 -9.95
CA ILE A 77 -21.67 -18.91 -8.93
C ILE A 77 -20.42 -19.58 -8.32
N TYR A 78 -19.40 -19.89 -9.11
CA TYR A 78 -18.13 -20.36 -8.55
C TYR A 78 -17.46 -19.30 -7.65
N GLN A 79 -17.52 -18.03 -8.05
CA GLN A 79 -16.93 -16.93 -7.27
C GLN A 79 -17.70 -16.65 -5.97
N SER A 80 -18.98 -17.00 -5.90
CA SER A 80 -19.77 -16.96 -4.66
C SER A 80 -19.56 -18.19 -3.76
N GLY A 81 -18.78 -19.19 -4.17
CA GLY A 81 -18.53 -20.42 -3.42
C GLY A 81 -19.45 -21.60 -3.78
N GLY A 82 -20.30 -21.43 -4.80
CA GLY A 82 -21.08 -22.51 -5.39
C GLY A 82 -20.20 -23.56 -6.09
N LYS A 83 -20.75 -24.76 -6.24
CA LYS A 83 -20.10 -25.92 -6.85
C LYS A 83 -20.96 -26.46 -7.97
N PHE A 84 -20.30 -27.00 -8.98
CA PHE A 84 -20.94 -27.72 -10.07
C PHE A 84 -20.42 -29.14 -10.13
N ALA A 85 -21.27 -30.05 -10.60
CA ALA A 85 -20.93 -31.44 -10.90
C ALA A 85 -21.29 -31.74 -12.35
N TRP A 86 -20.53 -32.65 -12.96
CA TRP A 86 -20.84 -33.16 -14.29
C TRP A 86 -22.00 -34.15 -14.21
N SER A 87 -22.99 -34.00 -15.10
CA SER A 87 -24.09 -34.97 -15.26
C SER A 87 -23.90 -35.77 -16.54
N ASP A 88 -23.61 -37.07 -16.42
CA ASP A 88 -23.49 -37.97 -17.59
C ASP A 88 -24.82 -38.15 -18.34
N THR A 89 -25.96 -37.96 -17.67
CA THR A 89 -27.28 -38.04 -18.31
C THR A 89 -27.57 -36.83 -19.19
N LEU A 90 -27.10 -35.64 -18.79
CA LEU A 90 -27.34 -34.39 -19.54
C LEU A 90 -26.16 -33.99 -20.42
N ASN A 91 -24.98 -34.59 -20.19
CA ASN A 91 -23.69 -34.18 -20.75
C ASN A 91 -23.35 -32.70 -20.48
N GLU A 92 -23.67 -32.21 -19.28
CA GLU A 92 -23.49 -30.81 -18.89
C GLU A 92 -23.10 -30.68 -17.41
N PHE A 93 -22.50 -29.53 -17.05
CA PHE A 93 -22.27 -29.17 -15.66
C PHE A 93 -23.54 -28.59 -15.05
N VAL A 94 -23.97 -29.16 -13.91
CA VAL A 94 -25.14 -28.70 -13.14
C VAL A 94 -24.71 -28.21 -11.75
N PRO A 95 -25.42 -27.24 -11.15
CA PRO A 95 -25.21 -26.84 -9.78
C PRO A 95 -25.31 -28.06 -8.84
N ALA A 96 -24.28 -28.29 -8.06
CA ALA A 96 -24.20 -29.38 -7.08
C ALA A 96 -24.40 -28.87 -5.64
N ALA A 97 -23.95 -27.64 -5.38
CA ALA A 97 -24.18 -26.95 -4.11
C ALA A 97 -24.14 -25.45 -4.36
N LEU A 98 -25.04 -24.72 -3.72
CA LEU A 98 -25.08 -23.26 -3.74
C LEU A 98 -25.03 -22.76 -2.29
N PRO A 99 -24.39 -21.61 -2.02
CA PRO A 99 -24.62 -20.88 -0.78
C PRO A 99 -26.11 -20.58 -0.55
N ASP A 100 -26.52 -20.46 0.72
CA ASP A 100 -27.94 -20.27 1.11
C ASP A 100 -28.58 -19.01 0.50
N ASP A 101 -27.78 -18.02 0.14
CA ASP A 101 -28.16 -16.73 -0.43
C ASP A 101 -27.93 -16.61 -1.95
N VAL A 102 -27.60 -17.72 -2.62
CA VAL A 102 -27.34 -17.79 -4.06
C VAL A 102 -28.32 -18.73 -4.74
N PHE A 103 -29.10 -18.18 -5.67
CA PHE A 103 -30.13 -18.92 -6.39
C PHE A 103 -29.76 -19.01 -7.87
N ALA A 104 -29.84 -20.21 -8.45
CA ALA A 104 -29.50 -20.48 -9.84
C ALA A 104 -30.77 -20.83 -10.64
N ALA A 105 -30.96 -20.18 -11.78
CA ALA A 105 -32.10 -20.41 -12.67
C ALA A 105 -31.68 -20.36 -14.14
N GLY A 106 -32.30 -21.21 -14.95
CA GLY A 106 -32.16 -21.25 -16.40
C GLY A 106 -30.99 -22.12 -16.88
N GLU A 107 -30.35 -21.73 -17.98
CA GLU A 107 -29.31 -22.53 -18.64
C GLU A 107 -28.09 -22.80 -17.74
N VAL A 108 -27.82 -21.94 -16.75
CA VAL A 108 -26.76 -22.20 -15.75
C VAL A 108 -27.07 -23.43 -14.89
N SER A 109 -28.34 -23.82 -14.80
CA SER A 109 -28.83 -25.03 -14.14
C SER A 109 -29.03 -26.21 -15.11
N ALA A 110 -28.59 -26.08 -16.38
CA ALA A 110 -28.84 -27.01 -17.49
C ALA A 110 -30.33 -27.14 -17.89
N THR A 111 -31.07 -26.02 -17.84
CA THR A 111 -32.48 -25.95 -18.24
C THR A 111 -32.60 -25.11 -19.51
N HIS A 112 -33.14 -25.70 -20.59
CA HIS A 112 -33.06 -25.14 -21.95
C HIS A 112 -34.40 -24.78 -22.58
N THR A 113 -35.52 -25.18 -21.98
CA THR A 113 -36.85 -24.79 -22.49
C THR A 113 -37.30 -23.50 -21.83
N LEU A 114 -37.86 -22.57 -22.61
CA LEU A 114 -38.28 -21.25 -22.11
C LEU A 114 -39.24 -21.36 -20.91
N ALA A 115 -40.24 -22.23 -21.00
CA ALA A 115 -41.24 -22.39 -19.94
C ALA A 115 -40.62 -22.88 -18.61
N GLU A 116 -39.61 -23.74 -18.66
CA GLU A 116 -38.91 -24.22 -17.46
C GLU A 116 -37.94 -23.16 -16.93
N ILE A 117 -37.26 -22.42 -17.81
CA ILE A 117 -36.40 -21.29 -17.43
C ILE A 117 -37.21 -20.23 -16.68
N GLU A 118 -38.40 -19.86 -17.19
CA GLU A 118 -39.30 -18.90 -16.54
C GLU A 118 -39.74 -19.38 -15.15
N ARG A 119 -40.06 -20.67 -15.03
CA ARG A 119 -40.45 -21.30 -13.76
C ARG A 119 -39.31 -21.28 -12.73
N GLU A 120 -38.10 -21.65 -13.14
CA GLU A 120 -36.92 -21.56 -12.28
C GLU A 120 -36.61 -20.12 -11.89
N GLY A 121 -36.81 -19.17 -12.81
CA GLY A 121 -36.65 -17.74 -12.54
C GLY A 121 -37.63 -17.22 -11.49
N GLU A 122 -38.91 -17.62 -11.60
CA GLU A 122 -39.94 -17.28 -10.59
C GLU A 122 -39.56 -17.85 -9.22
N LEU A 123 -39.15 -19.12 -9.17
CA LEU A 123 -38.71 -19.77 -7.94
C LEU A 123 -37.51 -19.05 -7.31
N ALA A 124 -36.45 -18.81 -8.07
CA ALA A 124 -35.24 -18.16 -7.59
C ALA A 124 -35.52 -16.72 -7.12
N GLY A 125 -36.40 -15.99 -7.81
CA GLY A 125 -36.84 -14.66 -7.39
C GLY A 125 -37.60 -14.66 -6.06
N LEU A 126 -38.53 -15.60 -5.87
CA LEU A 126 -39.29 -15.75 -4.62
C LEU A 126 -38.37 -16.17 -3.47
N GLN A 127 -37.47 -17.12 -3.70
CA GLN A 127 -36.49 -17.55 -2.71
C GLN A 127 -35.56 -16.40 -2.30
N ALA A 128 -35.09 -15.59 -3.26
CA ALA A 128 -34.29 -14.40 -2.98
C ALA A 128 -35.08 -13.37 -2.15
N ALA A 129 -36.34 -13.09 -2.51
CA ALA A 129 -37.19 -12.16 -1.76
C ALA A 129 -37.45 -12.64 -0.32
N LEU A 130 -37.71 -13.94 -0.14
CA LEU A 130 -37.90 -14.56 1.17
C LEU A 130 -36.61 -14.50 2.01
N ALA A 131 -35.44 -14.74 1.41
CA ALA A 131 -34.14 -14.70 2.10
C ALA A 131 -33.82 -13.32 2.67
N VAL A 132 -34.23 -12.23 2.01
CA VAL A 132 -34.06 -10.85 2.50
C VAL A 132 -35.25 -10.33 3.32
N GLY A 133 -36.23 -11.18 3.63
CA GLY A 133 -37.38 -10.84 4.46
C GLY A 133 -38.45 -9.98 3.76
N LEU A 134 -38.45 -9.93 2.44
CA LEU A 134 -39.44 -9.19 1.63
C LEU A 134 -40.61 -10.06 1.16
N GLY A 135 -40.55 -11.39 1.33
CA GLY A 135 -41.63 -12.32 0.99
C GLY A 135 -42.55 -12.64 2.18
N GLY A 136 -43.85 -12.82 1.89
CA GLY A 136 -44.88 -13.24 2.85
C GLY A 136 -45.18 -14.74 2.81
N GLU A 137 -46.25 -15.15 3.51
CA GLU A 137 -46.69 -16.55 3.57
C GLU A 137 -47.16 -17.08 2.20
N GLN A 138 -47.79 -16.22 1.38
CA GLN A 138 -48.22 -16.60 0.02
C GLN A 138 -47.02 -16.87 -0.89
N ASP A 139 -45.97 -16.05 -0.79
CA ASP A 139 -44.74 -16.22 -1.55
C ASP A 139 -44.02 -17.52 -1.17
N ARG A 140 -44.03 -17.87 0.14
CA ARG A 140 -43.50 -19.13 0.64
C ARG A 140 -44.25 -20.33 0.07
N GLN A 141 -45.58 -20.31 0.11
CA GLN A 141 -46.40 -21.38 -0.46
C GLN A 141 -46.21 -21.54 -1.97
N ARG A 142 -46.08 -20.42 -2.70
CA ARG A 142 -45.79 -20.43 -4.13
C ARG A 142 -44.40 -20.98 -4.42
N ALA A 143 -43.38 -20.56 -3.65
CA ALA A 143 -42.01 -21.07 -3.77
C ALA A 143 -41.94 -22.57 -3.51
N ASP A 144 -42.62 -23.09 -2.48
CA ASP A 144 -42.65 -24.52 -2.17
C ASP A 144 -43.30 -25.33 -3.31
N THR A 145 -44.39 -24.80 -3.90
CA THR A 145 -45.06 -25.41 -5.04
C THR A 145 -44.14 -25.45 -6.27
N LEU A 146 -43.52 -24.31 -6.59
CA LEU A 146 -42.59 -24.19 -7.72
C LEU A 146 -41.35 -25.05 -7.53
N ALA A 147 -40.84 -25.21 -6.31
CA ALA A 147 -39.69 -26.07 -6.01
C ALA A 147 -39.99 -27.53 -6.37
N ALA A 148 -41.19 -28.02 -6.02
CA ALA A 148 -41.61 -29.37 -6.38
C ALA A 148 -41.78 -29.54 -7.90
N GLU A 149 -42.41 -28.57 -8.58
CA GLU A 149 -42.54 -28.57 -10.04
C GLU A 149 -41.18 -28.58 -10.73
N VAL A 150 -40.27 -27.68 -10.32
CA VAL A 150 -38.92 -27.56 -10.88
C VAL A 150 -38.13 -28.86 -10.68
N GLU A 151 -38.21 -29.49 -9.51
CA GLU A 151 -37.50 -30.75 -9.27
C GLU A 151 -38.03 -31.89 -10.15
N GLN A 152 -39.35 -31.98 -10.33
CA GLN A 152 -39.96 -32.95 -11.23
C GLN A 152 -39.49 -32.73 -12.68
N HIS A 153 -39.46 -31.48 -13.14
CA HIS A 153 -38.94 -31.13 -14.46
C HIS A 153 -37.46 -31.49 -14.59
N ARG A 154 -36.65 -31.14 -13.58
CA ARG A 154 -35.20 -31.41 -13.58
C ARG A 154 -34.88 -32.89 -13.71
N ALA A 155 -35.67 -33.75 -13.07
CA ALA A 155 -35.53 -35.21 -13.12
C ALA A 155 -35.93 -35.81 -14.48
N ALA A 156 -36.80 -35.14 -15.24
CA ALA A 156 -37.29 -35.60 -16.54
C ALA A 156 -36.46 -35.11 -17.74
N ARG A 157 -35.45 -34.25 -17.50
CA ARG A 157 -34.62 -33.66 -18.56
C ARG A 157 -33.82 -34.71 -19.32
N GLN A 158 -33.62 -34.43 -20.60
CA GLN A 158 -32.76 -35.20 -21.49
C GLN A 158 -31.57 -34.36 -21.93
N ALA A 159 -30.50 -35.00 -22.41
CA ALA A 159 -29.34 -34.30 -22.93
C ALA A 159 -29.69 -33.47 -24.18
N TRP A 160 -29.35 -32.19 -24.14
CA TRP A 160 -29.33 -31.31 -25.31
C TRP A 160 -27.96 -31.32 -25.98
N SER A 161 -26.92 -31.52 -25.18
CA SER A 161 -25.53 -31.54 -25.60
C SER A 161 -25.11 -32.94 -26.08
N ALA A 162 -24.41 -32.99 -27.20
CA ALA A 162 -23.79 -34.21 -27.73
C ALA A 162 -22.27 -34.03 -27.77
N TYR A 163 -21.60 -34.44 -26.69
CA TYR A 163 -20.13 -34.45 -26.65
C TYR A 163 -19.60 -35.77 -27.21
N GLY A 164 -18.84 -35.69 -28.31
CA GLY A 164 -18.13 -36.82 -28.87
C GLY A 164 -16.77 -36.38 -29.41
N LEU A 165 -15.70 -36.98 -28.90
CA LEU A 165 -14.38 -36.78 -29.47
C LEU A 165 -14.28 -37.51 -30.80
N ILE A 166 -14.38 -36.76 -31.88
CA ILE A 166 -14.19 -37.30 -33.22
C ILE A 166 -12.68 -37.36 -33.45
N GLN A 167 -12.16 -38.56 -33.70
CA GLN A 167 -10.78 -38.72 -34.15
C GLN A 167 -10.70 -38.27 -35.61
N ALA A 168 -10.12 -37.09 -35.82
CA ALA A 168 -9.75 -36.60 -37.13
C ALA A 168 -8.25 -36.84 -37.33
N ASP A 169 -7.86 -37.43 -38.46
CA ASP A 169 -6.46 -37.52 -38.90
C ASP A 169 -5.98 -36.17 -39.49
N ALA A 170 -6.33 -35.06 -38.84
CA ALA A 170 -6.06 -33.72 -39.31
C ALA A 170 -4.84 -33.12 -38.62
N LYS A 171 -3.98 -32.43 -39.38
CA LYS A 171 -2.83 -31.69 -38.84
C LYS A 171 -3.22 -30.49 -37.98
N LYS A 172 -4.45 -29.97 -38.14
CA LYS A 172 -4.98 -28.77 -37.47
C LYS A 172 -6.28 -29.10 -36.74
N ASP A 173 -6.16 -29.70 -35.56
CA ASP A 173 -7.28 -30.07 -34.68
C ASP A 173 -7.22 -29.22 -33.40
N PHE A 174 -7.87 -28.06 -33.43
CA PHE A 174 -7.75 -27.05 -32.38
C PHE A 174 -8.59 -27.36 -31.15
N VAL A 175 -7.98 -27.23 -29.98
CA VAL A 175 -8.65 -27.25 -28.67
C VAL A 175 -8.90 -25.83 -28.19
N CYS A 176 -7.93 -24.92 -28.34
CA CYS A 176 -8.08 -23.50 -27.98
C CYS A 176 -7.63 -22.60 -29.14
N PHE A 177 -8.60 -21.94 -29.76
CA PHE A 177 -8.34 -20.97 -30.84
C PHE A 177 -7.60 -19.72 -30.38
N CYS A 178 -7.76 -19.29 -29.12
CA CYS A 178 -7.12 -18.08 -28.62
C CYS A 178 -5.60 -18.20 -28.47
N GLU A 179 -5.13 -19.42 -28.21
CA GLU A 179 -3.73 -19.72 -27.87
C GLU A 179 -3.11 -20.70 -28.87
N ASP A 180 -3.78 -20.96 -30.00
CA ASP A 180 -3.37 -21.93 -31.04
C ASP A 180 -3.05 -23.34 -30.52
N VAL A 181 -3.68 -23.75 -29.42
CA VAL A 181 -3.46 -25.08 -28.81
C VAL A 181 -4.25 -26.15 -29.57
N THR A 182 -3.57 -27.18 -30.03
CA THR A 182 -4.16 -28.33 -30.74
C THR A 182 -4.29 -29.56 -29.85
N ARG A 183 -5.04 -30.58 -30.30
CA ARG A 183 -5.12 -31.89 -29.63
C ARG A 183 -3.74 -32.52 -29.47
N LYS A 184 -2.84 -32.33 -30.45
CA LYS A 184 -1.47 -32.83 -30.39
C LYS A 184 -0.72 -32.23 -29.21
N ASP A 185 -0.85 -30.93 -28.99
CA ASP A 185 -0.17 -30.22 -27.90
C ASP A 185 -0.69 -30.70 -26.54
N VAL A 186 -2.00 -30.89 -26.41
CA VAL A 186 -2.62 -31.50 -25.22
C VAL A 186 -2.08 -32.92 -24.99
N ARG A 187 -2.05 -33.76 -26.02
CA ARG A 187 -1.52 -35.13 -25.90
C ARG A 187 -0.06 -35.14 -25.45
N SER A 188 0.80 -34.37 -26.11
CA SER A 188 2.23 -34.30 -25.75
C SER A 188 2.43 -33.78 -24.33
N THR A 189 1.64 -32.81 -23.90
CA THR A 189 1.63 -32.31 -22.50
C THR A 189 1.30 -33.44 -21.51
N LEU A 190 0.29 -34.26 -21.81
CA LEU A 190 -0.10 -35.38 -20.95
C LEU A 190 0.94 -36.51 -20.95
N GLU A 191 1.54 -36.82 -22.12
CA GLU A 191 2.62 -37.80 -22.26
C GLU A 191 3.88 -37.41 -21.46
N GLU A 192 4.12 -36.12 -21.28
CA GLU A 192 5.20 -35.57 -20.44
C GLU A 192 4.89 -35.60 -18.94
N GLY A 193 3.69 -36.05 -18.54
CA GLY A 193 3.30 -36.26 -17.14
C GLY A 193 2.47 -35.13 -16.52
N TYR A 194 2.01 -34.14 -17.31
CA TYR A 194 1.14 -33.07 -16.83
C TYR A 194 -0.35 -33.49 -16.85
N ASP A 195 -0.68 -34.57 -16.13
CA ASP A 195 -1.92 -35.37 -16.25
C ASP A 195 -3.15 -34.87 -15.46
N SER A 196 -3.15 -33.59 -15.08
CA SER A 196 -4.30 -32.91 -14.46
C SER A 196 -4.65 -31.64 -15.23
N MET A 197 -5.92 -31.20 -15.16
CA MET A 197 -6.37 -30.00 -15.90
C MET A 197 -5.61 -28.74 -15.54
N GLU A 198 -5.21 -28.61 -14.28
CA GLU A 198 -4.44 -27.47 -13.78
C GLU A 198 -3.00 -27.49 -14.35
N LEU A 199 -2.36 -28.65 -14.45
CA LEU A 199 -1.03 -28.78 -15.06
C LEU A 199 -1.09 -28.61 -16.58
N LEU A 200 -2.06 -29.23 -17.23
CA LEU A 200 -2.32 -29.08 -18.67
C LEU A 200 -2.53 -27.62 -19.04
N LYS A 201 -3.37 -26.88 -18.29
CA LYS A 201 -3.59 -25.44 -18.46
C LYS A 201 -2.28 -24.65 -18.42
N ARG A 202 -1.44 -24.89 -17.40
CA ARG A 202 -0.19 -24.13 -17.20
C ARG A 202 0.86 -24.42 -18.26
N TYR A 203 0.97 -25.68 -18.69
CA TYR A 203 2.00 -26.09 -19.64
C TYR A 203 1.62 -25.76 -21.08
N SER A 204 0.39 -26.12 -21.48
CA SER A 204 -0.08 -25.93 -22.86
C SER A 204 -0.65 -24.53 -23.13
N THR A 205 -0.89 -23.72 -22.10
CA THR A 205 -1.62 -22.43 -22.14
C THR A 205 -3.11 -22.54 -22.50
N VAL A 206 -3.65 -23.75 -22.66
CA VAL A 206 -5.09 -23.95 -22.93
C VAL A 206 -5.94 -23.22 -21.88
N SER A 207 -7.01 -22.54 -22.30
CA SER A 207 -7.89 -21.72 -21.47
C SER A 207 -7.31 -20.41 -20.90
N MET A 208 -6.06 -20.04 -21.20
CA MET A 208 -5.42 -18.83 -20.66
C MET A 208 -5.62 -17.57 -21.51
N GLY A 209 -6.13 -17.71 -22.73
CA GLY A 209 -6.36 -16.57 -23.62
C GLY A 209 -7.52 -15.65 -23.24
N PRO A 210 -7.84 -14.66 -24.10
CA PRO A 210 -8.84 -13.63 -23.80
C PRO A 210 -10.24 -14.19 -23.47
N CYS A 211 -10.58 -15.38 -23.98
CA CYS A 211 -11.84 -16.04 -23.63
C CYS A 211 -11.89 -16.59 -22.20
N GLN A 212 -10.74 -16.74 -21.52
CA GLN A 212 -10.61 -17.33 -20.19
C GLN A 212 -11.26 -18.73 -20.11
N GLY A 213 -11.05 -19.54 -21.15
CA GLY A 213 -11.58 -20.90 -21.19
C GLY A 213 -13.02 -21.04 -21.68
N LYS A 214 -13.79 -19.96 -21.84
CA LYS A 214 -15.21 -20.03 -22.22
C LYS A 214 -15.48 -20.81 -23.52
N MET A 215 -14.53 -20.83 -24.46
CA MET A 215 -14.68 -21.57 -25.72
C MET A 215 -13.98 -22.94 -25.74
N CYS A 216 -13.01 -23.16 -24.87
CA CYS A 216 -12.06 -24.28 -25.02
C CYS A 216 -11.95 -25.18 -23.79
N ASN A 217 -12.48 -24.78 -22.63
CA ASN A 217 -12.30 -25.52 -21.38
C ASN A 217 -12.96 -26.91 -21.48
N MET A 218 -14.21 -26.98 -21.95
CA MET A 218 -14.88 -28.28 -22.14
C MET A 218 -14.14 -29.18 -23.11
N THR A 219 -13.77 -28.66 -24.28
CA THR A 219 -12.99 -29.42 -25.26
C THR A 219 -11.68 -29.94 -24.64
N ALA A 220 -10.96 -29.08 -23.90
CA ALA A 220 -9.73 -29.47 -23.21
C ALA A 220 -9.98 -30.56 -22.15
N MET A 221 -11.06 -30.45 -21.37
CA MET A 221 -11.46 -31.45 -20.38
C MET A 221 -11.78 -32.79 -21.05
N HIS A 222 -12.56 -32.81 -22.13
CA HIS A 222 -12.87 -34.03 -22.86
C HIS A 222 -11.62 -34.68 -23.45
N VAL A 223 -10.74 -33.89 -24.09
CA VAL A 223 -9.47 -34.40 -24.63
C VAL A 223 -8.57 -34.94 -23.51
N CYS A 224 -8.49 -34.25 -22.38
CA CYS A 224 -7.73 -34.70 -21.20
C CYS A 224 -8.29 -36.00 -20.64
N ALA A 225 -9.60 -36.08 -20.43
CA ALA A 225 -10.29 -37.29 -19.96
C ALA A 225 -10.01 -38.49 -20.89
N HIS A 226 -10.08 -38.29 -22.21
CA HIS A 226 -9.80 -39.33 -23.19
C HIS A 226 -8.38 -39.88 -23.11
N TYR A 227 -7.37 -39.01 -23.05
CA TYR A 227 -5.97 -39.45 -23.02
C TYR A 227 -5.51 -39.96 -21.65
N THR A 228 -6.14 -39.52 -20.56
CA THR A 228 -5.86 -40.00 -19.20
C THR A 228 -6.68 -41.24 -18.82
N GLY A 229 -7.71 -41.58 -19.60
CA GLY A 229 -8.65 -42.66 -19.29
C GLY A 229 -9.60 -42.36 -18.13
N LYS A 230 -9.65 -41.11 -17.67
CA LYS A 230 -10.51 -40.65 -16.56
C LYS A 230 -11.89 -40.22 -17.07
N GLY A 231 -12.88 -40.22 -16.19
CA GLY A 231 -14.18 -39.59 -16.47
C GLY A 231 -14.11 -38.07 -16.36
N ILE A 232 -15.04 -37.33 -17.02
CA ILE A 232 -15.07 -35.86 -17.00
C ILE A 232 -15.16 -35.29 -15.58
N ALA A 233 -15.97 -35.93 -14.72
CA ALA A 233 -16.09 -35.57 -13.31
C ALA A 233 -14.76 -35.70 -12.54
N GLU A 234 -13.91 -36.67 -12.89
CA GLU A 234 -12.63 -36.93 -12.24
C GLU A 234 -11.50 -36.03 -12.79
N THR A 235 -11.57 -35.67 -14.07
CA THR A 235 -10.64 -34.74 -14.72
C THR A 235 -10.64 -33.35 -14.04
N GLY A 236 -11.78 -32.96 -13.48
CA GLY A 236 -11.96 -31.71 -12.72
C GLY A 236 -11.99 -30.47 -13.60
N THR A 237 -12.55 -29.37 -13.08
CA THR A 237 -12.57 -28.07 -13.76
C THR A 237 -11.43 -27.17 -13.25
N THR A 238 -11.03 -26.20 -14.05
CA THR A 238 -10.12 -25.15 -13.59
C THR A 238 -10.83 -24.11 -12.73
N THR A 239 -10.11 -23.46 -11.82
CA THR A 239 -10.71 -22.45 -10.93
C THR A 239 -11.19 -21.20 -11.69
N SER A 240 -12.46 -20.79 -11.47
CA SER A 240 -12.99 -19.48 -11.90
C SER A 240 -12.47 -18.36 -10.99
N ARG A 241 -12.00 -17.25 -11.56
CA ARG A 241 -11.46 -16.10 -10.82
C ARG A 241 -12.08 -14.79 -11.31
N PRO A 242 -12.28 -13.79 -10.44
CA PRO A 242 -12.58 -12.44 -10.87
C PRO A 242 -11.41 -11.85 -11.69
N PRO A 243 -11.69 -10.95 -12.65
CA PRO A 243 -13.02 -10.59 -13.13
C PRO A 243 -13.55 -11.61 -14.17
N VAL A 244 -14.87 -11.83 -14.23
CA VAL A 244 -15.51 -12.76 -15.20
C VAL A 244 -15.22 -12.36 -16.66
N THR A 245 -15.12 -11.05 -16.89
CA THR A 245 -14.69 -10.43 -18.15
C THR A 245 -13.61 -9.38 -17.84
N PRO A 246 -12.63 -9.17 -18.72
CA PRO A 246 -11.60 -8.16 -18.50
C PRO A 246 -12.18 -6.77 -18.19
N LEU A 247 -11.58 -6.10 -17.21
CA LEU A 247 -11.88 -4.71 -16.85
C LEU A 247 -10.66 -3.83 -17.13
N SER A 248 -10.90 -2.59 -17.56
CA SER A 248 -9.80 -1.65 -17.75
C SER A 248 -9.22 -1.24 -16.39
N PHE A 249 -7.91 -1.07 -16.32
CA PHE A 249 -7.26 -0.55 -15.10
C PHE A 249 -7.77 0.85 -14.74
N GLY A 250 -8.21 1.65 -15.73
CA GLY A 250 -8.83 2.95 -15.48
C GLY A 250 -10.17 2.85 -14.75
N ALA A 251 -10.99 1.82 -15.05
CA ALA A 251 -12.23 1.59 -14.32
C ALA A 251 -11.95 1.14 -12.87
N LEU A 252 -10.95 0.27 -12.66
CA LEU A 252 -10.54 -0.18 -11.32
C LEU A 252 -9.85 0.91 -10.49
N GLY A 253 -9.07 1.78 -11.15
CA GLY A 253 -8.33 2.86 -10.51
C GLY A 253 -9.20 4.02 -10.02
N GLY A 254 -10.44 4.14 -10.52
CA GLY A 254 -11.40 5.13 -10.04
C GLY A 254 -10.89 6.57 -10.13
N ARG A 255 -11.22 7.39 -9.12
CA ARG A 255 -10.71 8.75 -8.97
C ARG A 255 -9.49 8.76 -8.05
N MET A 256 -8.58 9.72 -8.25
CA MET A 256 -7.47 9.96 -7.32
C MET A 256 -8.02 10.39 -5.96
N MET A 257 -7.69 9.63 -4.90
CA MET A 257 -8.18 9.86 -3.53
C MET A 257 -7.07 10.17 -2.53
N GLU A 258 -5.81 10.33 -2.96
CA GLU A 258 -4.72 10.68 -2.05
C GLU A 258 -4.83 12.16 -1.64
N PRO A 259 -5.06 12.47 -0.34
CA PRO A 259 -5.30 13.83 0.10
C PRO A 259 -4.00 14.64 0.13
N VAL A 260 -4.07 15.90 -0.27
CA VAL A 260 -2.97 16.85 -0.11
C VAL A 260 -3.26 17.77 1.08
N ARG A 261 -2.34 17.82 2.04
CA ARG A 261 -2.50 18.63 3.27
C ARG A 261 -1.69 19.92 3.19
N HIS A 262 -2.35 21.03 3.49
CA HIS A 262 -1.79 22.38 3.48
C HIS A 262 -1.87 23.00 4.88
N THR A 263 -0.80 23.68 5.30
CA THR A 263 -0.84 24.49 6.53
C THR A 263 -1.65 25.75 6.30
N PRO A 264 -2.12 26.45 7.36
CA PRO A 264 -2.81 27.74 7.21
C PRO A 264 -1.97 28.82 6.51
N MET A 265 -0.64 28.66 6.46
CA MET A 265 0.30 29.58 5.80
C MET A 265 0.65 29.15 4.37
N HIS A 266 0.08 28.06 3.84
CA HIS A 266 0.49 27.48 2.56
C HIS A 266 0.44 28.47 1.39
N GLU A 267 -0.67 29.19 1.22
CA GLU A 267 -0.82 30.17 0.14
C GLU A 267 0.20 31.31 0.26
N TRP A 268 0.53 31.74 1.49
CA TRP A 268 1.56 32.75 1.73
C TRP A 268 2.92 32.25 1.23
N HIS A 269 3.26 30.99 1.50
CA HIS A 269 4.51 30.38 1.05
C HIS A 269 4.58 30.34 -0.48
N VAL A 270 3.51 29.92 -1.15
CA VAL A 270 3.43 29.82 -2.61
C VAL A 270 3.57 31.20 -3.26
N VAL A 271 2.83 32.22 -2.77
CA VAL A 271 2.89 33.59 -3.30
C VAL A 271 4.29 34.21 -3.12
N ARG A 272 5.02 33.82 -2.08
CA ARG A 272 6.41 34.26 -1.83
C ARG A 272 7.48 33.42 -2.55
N GLY A 273 7.06 32.54 -3.47
CA GLY A 273 7.97 31.78 -4.32
C GLY A 273 8.69 30.64 -3.58
N ALA A 274 8.13 30.14 -2.47
CA ALA A 274 8.68 28.97 -1.80
C ALA A 274 8.66 27.77 -2.76
N LYS A 275 9.80 27.09 -2.89
CA LYS A 275 9.83 25.75 -3.47
C LYS A 275 9.20 24.80 -2.46
N VAL A 276 8.20 24.03 -2.88
CA VAL A 276 7.48 23.11 -2.00
C VAL A 276 8.00 21.67 -2.17
N MET A 277 8.09 20.92 -1.07
CA MET A 277 8.35 19.47 -1.05
C MET A 277 7.17 18.70 -0.43
N ASN A 278 7.10 17.40 -0.72
CA ASN A 278 6.21 16.47 -0.03
C ASN A 278 6.88 15.97 1.25
N ALA A 279 6.15 15.97 2.36
CA ALA A 279 6.50 15.31 3.62
C ALA A 279 5.28 14.51 4.08
N GLY A 280 5.27 13.21 3.79
CA GLY A 280 4.04 12.42 3.71
C GLY A 280 2.99 13.12 2.83
N LEU A 281 1.80 13.32 3.37
CA LEU A 281 0.68 14.02 2.70
C LEU A 281 0.82 15.56 2.73
N TRP A 282 1.76 16.11 3.50
CA TRP A 282 1.93 17.55 3.65
C TRP A 282 2.76 18.18 2.56
N LYS A 283 2.35 19.39 2.16
CA LYS A 283 3.16 20.30 1.35
C LYS A 283 3.92 21.28 2.23
N ARG A 284 5.25 21.16 2.30
CA ARG A 284 6.11 22.01 3.14
C ARG A 284 7.04 22.90 2.31
N PRO A 285 7.34 24.13 2.75
CA PRO A 285 8.37 24.96 2.13
C PRO A 285 9.75 24.29 2.26
N LEU A 286 10.35 23.89 1.13
CA LEU A 286 11.71 23.37 1.06
C LEU A 286 12.72 24.51 1.22
N HIS A 287 12.55 25.61 0.49
CA HIS A 287 13.35 26.85 0.58
C HIS A 287 12.65 28.01 -0.16
N TYR A 288 13.07 29.25 0.10
CA TYR A 288 12.58 30.51 -0.47
C TYR A 288 13.60 31.14 -1.44
N GLY A 289 14.30 30.30 -2.20
CA GLY A 289 15.32 30.71 -3.17
C GLY A 289 16.71 30.17 -2.87
N ASN A 290 17.37 30.66 -1.82
CA ASN A 290 18.75 30.28 -1.48
C ASN A 290 18.89 29.76 -0.04
N PRO A 291 18.94 28.43 0.17
CA PRO A 291 19.10 27.83 1.50
C PRO A 291 20.34 28.31 2.26
N THR A 292 21.42 28.66 1.56
CA THR A 292 22.64 29.18 2.21
C THR A 292 22.42 30.54 2.84
N GLN A 293 21.69 31.44 2.16
CA GLN A 293 21.33 32.74 2.71
C GLN A 293 20.32 32.59 3.86
N GLU A 294 19.39 31.64 3.75
CA GLU A 294 18.46 31.31 4.83
C GLU A 294 19.17 30.87 6.11
N VAL A 295 20.16 29.97 6.01
CA VAL A 295 20.99 29.57 7.17
C VAL A 295 21.70 30.77 7.78
N ARG A 296 22.31 31.64 6.97
CA ARG A 296 22.96 32.85 7.46
C ARG A 296 21.99 33.80 8.14
N ALA A 297 20.79 33.99 7.58
CA ALA A 297 19.74 34.80 8.19
C ALA A 297 19.38 34.29 9.60
N VAL A 298 19.28 32.96 9.79
CA VAL A 298 19.04 32.38 11.12
C VAL A 298 20.22 32.64 12.07
N ARG A 299 21.46 32.42 11.61
CA ARG A 299 22.67 32.53 12.45
C ARG A 299 23.04 33.96 12.83
N GLU A 300 22.82 34.91 11.92
CA GLU A 300 23.25 36.30 12.06
C GLU A 300 22.12 37.22 12.56
N HIS A 301 20.85 36.86 12.28
CA HIS A 301 19.68 37.70 12.52
C HIS A 301 18.55 36.90 13.20
N VAL A 302 17.46 36.63 12.46
CA VAL A 302 16.33 35.81 12.88
C VAL A 302 15.68 35.18 11.65
N GLY A 303 15.45 33.88 11.72
CA GLY A 303 14.69 33.10 10.76
C GLY A 303 13.34 32.68 11.32
N MET A 304 12.37 32.48 10.43
CA MET A 304 11.10 31.85 10.76
C MET A 304 10.78 30.68 9.83
N ILE A 305 10.39 29.53 10.40
CA ILE A 305 9.95 28.36 9.64
C ILE A 305 8.57 27.87 10.11
N ASP A 306 7.78 27.39 9.15
CA ASP A 306 6.49 26.75 9.40
C ASP A 306 6.70 25.28 9.87
N VAL A 307 6.33 25.03 11.13
CA VAL A 307 6.39 23.71 11.78
C VAL A 307 4.98 23.22 12.15
N SER A 308 3.95 23.76 11.50
CA SER A 308 2.54 23.35 11.69
C SER A 308 2.29 21.89 11.34
N THR A 309 3.22 21.23 10.65
CA THR A 309 3.10 19.82 10.25
C THR A 309 3.52 18.82 11.33
N LEU A 310 4.25 19.24 12.39
CA LEU A 310 4.61 18.34 13.50
C LEU A 310 3.35 17.72 14.12
N GLY A 311 3.40 16.47 14.59
CA GLY A 311 2.28 15.96 15.38
C GLY A 311 2.15 16.75 16.68
N LYS A 312 0.91 16.97 17.12
CA LYS A 312 0.60 17.73 18.35
C LYS A 312 -0.47 16.97 19.10
N LEU A 313 -0.12 16.38 20.22
CA LEU A 313 -1.02 15.59 21.05
C LEU A 313 -1.23 16.31 22.39
N HIS A 314 -2.48 16.50 22.77
CA HIS A 314 -2.83 16.93 24.11
C HIS A 314 -3.07 15.69 24.96
N LEU A 315 -2.33 15.56 26.05
CA LEU A 315 -2.46 14.45 27.01
C LEU A 315 -3.02 15.02 28.30
N HIS A 316 -4.21 14.56 28.68
CA HIS A 316 -4.90 14.99 29.89
C HIS A 316 -5.04 13.84 30.88
N GLY A 317 -4.85 14.10 32.17
CA GLY A 317 -5.10 13.14 33.25
C GLY A 317 -3.94 12.99 34.23
N LYS A 318 -4.22 12.38 35.39
CA LYS A 318 -3.26 12.26 36.50
C LYS A 318 -2.10 11.28 36.19
N ASP A 319 -2.34 10.32 35.29
CA ASP A 319 -1.37 9.26 34.98
C ASP A 319 -0.52 9.57 33.74
N VAL A 320 -0.62 10.77 33.17
CA VAL A 320 0.22 11.19 32.04
C VAL A 320 1.73 11.03 32.34
N PRO A 321 2.27 11.38 33.52
CA PRO A 321 3.67 11.10 33.83
C PRO A 321 4.02 9.61 33.75
N ALA A 322 3.12 8.72 34.19
CA ALA A 322 3.32 7.27 34.16
C ALA A 322 3.27 6.72 32.73
N LEU A 323 2.35 7.23 31.91
CA LEU A 323 2.32 6.94 30.47
C LEU A 323 3.64 7.35 29.81
N LEU A 324 4.08 8.60 29.98
CA LEU A 324 5.33 9.10 29.38
C LEU A 324 6.56 8.34 29.88
N GLU A 325 6.60 7.99 31.18
CA GLU A 325 7.65 7.15 31.76
C GLU A 325 7.67 5.75 31.11
N ARG A 326 6.54 5.23 30.62
CA ARG A 326 6.49 3.93 29.95
C ARG A 326 6.73 3.99 28.45
N MET A 327 6.34 5.08 27.79
CA MET A 327 6.46 5.25 26.33
C MET A 327 7.87 5.68 25.89
N TYR A 328 8.52 6.55 26.66
CA TYR A 328 9.84 7.07 26.32
C TYR A 328 10.96 6.33 27.04
N THR A 329 12.16 6.39 26.47
CA THR A 329 13.37 5.79 27.05
C THR A 329 13.94 6.57 28.25
N ASN A 330 13.64 7.87 28.38
CA ASN A 330 14.09 8.74 29.46
C ASN A 330 13.05 8.92 30.59
N ARG A 331 13.41 9.71 31.62
CA ARG A 331 12.57 9.96 32.81
C ARG A 331 11.62 11.14 32.57
N TRP A 332 10.42 11.09 33.13
CA TRP A 332 9.33 12.05 32.97
C TRP A 332 8.65 12.46 34.30
N GLN A 333 8.68 11.59 35.32
CA GLN A 333 8.00 11.82 36.61
C GLN A 333 8.32 13.17 37.30
N LYS A 334 9.54 13.70 37.11
CA LYS A 334 10.02 14.95 37.74
C LYS A 334 10.01 16.18 36.81
N LEU A 335 9.28 16.14 35.69
CA LEU A 335 9.14 17.32 34.84
C LEU A 335 8.25 18.36 35.53
N ASN A 336 8.77 19.56 35.81
CA ASN A 336 7.99 20.60 36.47
C ASN A 336 7.01 21.27 35.50
N VAL A 337 5.93 21.83 36.03
CA VAL A 337 5.00 22.67 35.24
C VAL A 337 5.77 23.84 34.62
N GLY A 338 5.46 24.14 33.36
CA GLY A 338 6.15 25.14 32.56
C GLY A 338 7.53 24.70 32.05
N GLN A 339 7.86 23.40 32.11
CA GLN A 339 9.07 22.84 31.51
C GLN A 339 8.76 21.91 30.33
N VAL A 340 9.73 21.82 29.44
CA VAL A 340 9.73 20.98 28.24
C VAL A 340 10.82 19.94 28.38
N ARG A 341 10.61 18.74 27.82
CA ARG A 341 11.64 17.71 27.76
C ARG A 341 11.61 17.04 26.39
N TYR A 342 12.79 16.79 25.85
CA TYR A 342 12.99 15.94 24.67
C TYR A 342 13.01 14.47 25.08
N GLY A 343 12.43 13.59 24.27
CA GLY A 343 12.48 12.15 24.48
C GLY A 343 12.54 11.37 23.17
N VAL A 344 13.03 10.14 23.26
CA VAL A 344 13.05 9.16 22.17
C VAL A 344 12.17 7.98 22.53
N MET A 345 11.23 7.66 21.64
CA MET A 345 10.36 6.49 21.73
C MET A 345 11.02 5.31 21.00
N VAL A 346 10.76 4.11 21.50
CA VAL A 346 11.15 2.86 20.84
C VAL A 346 9.98 1.89 20.80
N ASN A 347 10.01 0.95 19.86
CA ASN A 347 9.13 -0.22 19.89
C ASN A 347 9.60 -1.26 20.92
N GLU A 348 8.90 -2.38 21.03
CA GLU A 348 9.25 -3.49 21.94
C GLU A 348 10.60 -4.14 21.61
N GLU A 349 11.09 -4.01 20.38
CA GLU A 349 12.41 -4.48 19.94
C GLU A 349 13.53 -3.49 20.28
N GLY A 350 13.21 -2.33 20.87
CA GLY A 350 14.20 -1.30 21.21
C GLY A 350 14.63 -0.45 20.02
N ILE A 351 13.91 -0.49 18.91
CA ILE A 351 14.18 0.31 17.70
C ILE A 351 13.51 1.67 17.81
N ILE A 352 14.21 2.74 17.44
CA ILE A 352 13.69 4.10 17.45
C ILE A 352 12.49 4.20 16.50
N THR A 353 11.34 4.60 17.05
CA THR A 353 10.10 4.77 16.29
C THR A 353 9.76 6.23 16.03
N ASP A 354 9.96 7.09 17.03
CA ASP A 354 9.73 8.54 16.92
C ASP A 354 10.50 9.29 18.02
N ASP A 355 10.58 10.60 17.87
CA ASP A 355 11.16 11.51 18.85
C ASP A 355 10.38 12.83 18.90
N GLY A 356 10.63 13.60 19.94
CA GLY A 356 9.98 14.91 20.05
C GLY A 356 10.13 15.53 21.42
N VAL A 357 9.38 16.61 21.63
CA VAL A 357 9.35 17.30 22.91
C VAL A 357 7.97 17.22 23.54
N THR A 358 7.90 17.24 24.86
CA THR A 358 6.63 17.35 25.58
C THR A 358 6.76 18.41 26.66
N ALA A 359 5.81 19.35 26.67
CA ALA A 359 5.67 20.40 27.67
C ALA A 359 4.66 19.97 28.73
N ARG A 360 4.98 20.18 30.01
CA ARG A 360 4.00 20.08 31.10
C ARG A 360 3.38 21.45 31.33
N LEU A 361 2.08 21.62 31.06
CA LEU A 361 1.40 22.92 31.13
C LEU A 361 0.62 23.11 32.44
N SER A 362 0.08 22.04 33.00
CA SER A 362 -0.50 21.99 34.35
C SER A 362 -0.15 20.67 35.02
N ASP A 363 -0.77 20.40 36.18
CA ASP A 363 -0.58 19.11 36.85
C ASP A 363 -1.12 17.93 36.03
N ASP A 364 -2.14 18.17 35.22
CA ASP A 364 -2.90 17.17 34.48
C ASP A 364 -2.90 17.39 32.96
N PHE A 365 -2.17 18.38 32.43
CA PHE A 365 -2.12 18.66 30.99
C PHE A 365 -0.68 18.71 30.48
N TYR A 366 -0.41 17.86 29.48
CA TYR A 366 0.84 17.83 28.74
C TYR A 366 0.58 18.07 27.25
N TYR A 367 1.44 18.87 26.64
CA TYR A 367 1.43 19.16 25.22
C TYR A 367 2.63 18.48 24.57
N MET A 368 2.38 17.40 23.85
CA MET A 368 3.38 16.59 23.17
C MET A 368 3.50 16.99 21.71
N THR A 369 4.72 17.09 21.20
CA THR A 369 5.02 17.14 19.78
C THR A 369 5.79 15.90 19.32
N THR A 370 5.56 15.50 18.08
CA THR A 370 6.16 14.33 17.43
C THR A 370 6.72 14.76 16.06
N THR A 371 7.40 13.85 15.36
CA THR A 371 7.75 14.10 13.96
C THR A 371 6.49 14.33 13.09
N SER A 372 6.66 15.02 11.95
CA SER A 372 5.52 15.34 11.08
C SER A 372 4.86 14.11 10.45
N GLU A 373 5.67 13.13 10.04
CA GLU A 373 5.19 11.91 9.40
C GLU A 373 4.76 10.85 10.43
N GLY A 374 5.36 10.86 11.64
CA GLY A 374 5.01 9.96 12.74
C GLY A 374 3.73 10.34 13.51
N ALA A 375 3.14 11.52 13.28
CA ALA A 375 2.03 12.05 14.07
C ALA A 375 0.84 11.09 14.24
N ALA A 376 0.39 10.47 13.14
CA ALA A 376 -0.73 9.52 13.18
C ALA A 376 -0.32 8.21 13.89
N ALA A 377 0.86 7.69 13.54
CA ALA A 377 1.37 6.44 14.11
C ALA A 377 1.61 6.56 15.63
N VAL A 378 2.15 7.67 16.12
CA VAL A 378 2.36 7.90 17.56
C VAL A 378 1.02 8.02 18.29
N TYR A 379 0.04 8.71 17.71
CA TYR A 379 -1.30 8.78 18.29
C TYR A 379 -1.94 7.39 18.43
N GLU A 380 -1.96 6.61 17.34
CA GLU A 380 -2.48 5.25 17.33
C GLU A 380 -1.71 4.33 18.29
N TYR A 381 -0.39 4.51 18.39
CA TYR A 381 0.44 3.72 19.29
C TYR A 381 0.14 4.01 20.76
N ILE A 382 -0.05 5.28 21.14
CA ILE A 382 -0.47 5.63 22.50
C ILE A 382 -1.87 5.07 22.79
N GLU A 383 -2.82 5.27 21.88
CA GLU A 383 -4.20 4.75 22.02
C GLU A 383 -4.22 3.23 22.19
N TRP A 384 -3.44 2.51 21.38
CA TRP A 384 -3.30 1.06 21.49
C TRP A 384 -2.91 0.63 22.92
N TRP A 385 -1.88 1.26 23.49
CA TRP A 385 -1.40 0.91 24.83
C TRP A 385 -2.34 1.34 25.97
N LEU A 386 -3.05 2.46 25.80
CA LEU A 386 -4.08 2.87 26.76
C LEU A 386 -5.24 1.86 26.77
N GLN A 387 -5.65 1.36 25.59
CA GLN A 387 -6.74 0.41 25.43
C GLN A 387 -6.34 -1.04 25.73
N SER A 388 -5.04 -1.39 25.66
CA SER A 388 -4.55 -2.75 25.90
C SER A 388 -4.50 -3.17 27.38
N GLY A 389 -5.04 -2.37 28.30
CA GLY A 389 -5.15 -2.71 29.72
C GLY A 389 -4.08 -2.09 30.64
N TRP A 390 -3.36 -1.04 30.21
CA TRP A 390 -2.52 -0.27 31.14
C TRP A 390 -3.31 0.48 32.20
N ASN A 391 -4.61 0.71 31.96
CA ASN A 391 -5.57 1.29 32.90
C ASN A 391 -5.09 2.61 33.53
N PHE A 392 -4.46 3.46 32.70
CA PHE A 392 -4.07 4.80 33.09
C PHE A 392 -5.24 5.77 32.88
N ASP A 393 -5.43 6.68 33.82
CA ASP A 393 -6.33 7.82 33.69
C ASP A 393 -5.65 8.88 32.80
N VAL A 394 -5.70 8.63 31.49
CA VAL A 394 -5.18 9.50 30.44
C VAL A 394 -6.16 9.56 29.26
N HIS A 395 -6.45 10.78 28.81
CA HIS A 395 -7.15 11.08 27.59
C HIS A 395 -6.22 11.74 26.58
N VAL A 396 -6.24 11.28 25.35
CA VAL A 396 -5.41 11.81 24.26
C VAL A 396 -6.30 12.51 23.25
N LEU A 397 -5.96 13.74 22.91
CA LEU A 397 -6.54 14.45 21.78
C LEU A 397 -5.46 14.72 20.74
N ASN A 398 -5.69 14.24 19.51
CA ASN A 398 -4.88 14.64 18.38
C ASN A 398 -5.22 16.08 17.96
N ALA A 399 -4.40 17.02 18.40
CA ALA A 399 -4.53 18.45 18.14
C ALA A 399 -3.66 18.93 16.96
N THR A 400 -3.13 18.01 16.15
CA THR A 400 -2.20 18.31 15.04
C THR A 400 -2.77 19.36 14.09
N ASP A 401 -4.03 19.21 13.67
CA ASP A 401 -4.70 20.15 12.77
C ASP A 401 -5.32 21.36 13.50
N LEU A 402 -5.48 21.27 14.81
CA LEU A 402 -6.08 22.35 15.62
C LEU A 402 -5.08 23.48 15.91
N ARG A 403 -3.79 23.22 15.73
CA ARG A 403 -2.70 24.14 16.08
C ARG A 403 -1.74 24.38 14.90
N ALA A 404 -1.64 25.63 14.46
CA ALA A 404 -0.52 26.10 13.66
C ALA A 404 0.69 26.35 14.55
N ALA A 405 1.89 26.20 14.00
CA ALA A 405 3.12 26.40 14.75
C ALA A 405 4.23 27.01 13.88
N MET A 406 4.95 27.96 14.47
CA MET A 406 6.05 28.67 13.84
C MET A 406 7.27 28.61 14.75
N ASN A 407 8.42 28.26 14.20
CA ASN A 407 9.68 28.32 14.93
C ASN A 407 10.41 29.61 14.52
N LEU A 408 10.60 30.52 15.49
CA LEU A 408 11.45 31.69 15.37
C LEU A 408 12.83 31.35 15.94
N ALA A 409 13.87 31.40 15.13
CA ALA A 409 15.22 31.01 15.52
C ALA A 409 16.25 32.09 15.16
N GLY A 410 17.22 32.33 16.03
CA GLY A 410 18.30 33.28 15.82
C GLY A 410 18.49 34.23 17.01
N PRO A 411 19.63 34.93 17.08
CA PRO A 411 19.96 35.83 18.19
C PRO A 411 18.92 36.94 18.41
N GLN A 412 18.21 37.38 17.36
CA GLN A 412 17.20 38.43 17.44
C GLN A 412 15.77 37.91 17.73
N SER A 413 15.56 36.59 17.81
CA SER A 413 14.23 35.98 17.96
C SER A 413 13.44 36.52 19.17
N ARG A 414 14.11 36.69 20.31
CA ARG A 414 13.50 37.27 21.52
C ARG A 414 13.02 38.70 21.30
N GLN A 415 13.82 39.54 20.64
CA GLN A 415 13.48 40.96 20.41
C GLN A 415 12.25 41.08 19.49
N VAL A 416 12.16 40.24 18.46
CA VAL A 416 10.95 40.16 17.61
C VAL A 416 9.72 39.79 18.43
N LEU A 417 9.81 38.74 19.25
CA LEU A 417 8.68 38.26 20.05
C LEU A 417 8.21 39.30 21.07
N GLN A 418 9.15 40.00 21.73
CA GLN A 418 8.85 41.02 22.74
C GLN A 418 7.95 42.15 22.21
N LYS A 419 8.04 42.49 20.92
CA LYS A 419 7.23 43.58 20.34
C LYS A 419 5.74 43.28 20.28
N ILE A 420 5.36 42.01 20.17
CA ILE A 420 3.98 41.61 19.87
C ILE A 420 3.42 40.55 20.83
N THR A 421 4.19 40.18 21.87
CA THR A 421 3.78 39.24 22.91
C THR A 421 3.29 39.99 24.14
N GLN A 422 2.19 39.52 24.73
CA GLN A 422 1.65 40.02 25.99
C GLN A 422 1.37 38.86 26.96
N GLY A 423 1.61 39.09 28.25
CA GLY A 423 1.38 38.10 29.31
C GLY A 423 2.52 37.10 29.54
N VAL A 424 3.67 37.27 28.87
CA VAL A 424 4.84 36.41 29.04
C VAL A 424 6.10 37.27 29.18
N ASP A 425 6.86 37.07 30.25
CA ASP A 425 8.22 37.60 30.35
C ASP A 425 9.17 36.71 29.54
N LEU A 426 9.78 37.28 28.51
CA LEU A 426 10.68 36.60 27.58
C LEU A 426 12.17 36.71 27.97
N SER A 427 12.47 37.30 29.13
CA SER A 427 13.82 37.32 29.71
C SER A 427 14.38 35.90 29.89
N ASN A 428 15.71 35.77 29.89
CA ASN A 428 16.36 34.47 30.01
C ASN A 428 16.06 33.82 31.36
N GLU A 429 15.94 34.64 32.40
CA GLU A 429 15.65 34.25 33.77
C GLU A 429 14.22 33.73 33.92
N ALA A 430 13.23 34.44 33.36
CA ALA A 430 11.82 34.05 33.47
C ALA A 430 11.43 32.93 32.49
N PHE A 431 12.11 32.86 31.34
CA PHE A 431 11.86 31.90 30.28
C PHE A 431 13.17 31.18 29.86
N PRO A 432 13.71 30.31 30.73
CA PRO A 432 14.95 29.59 30.45
C PRO A 432 14.79 28.55 29.33
N TYR A 433 15.91 28.05 28.82
CA TYR A 433 15.91 26.97 27.82
C TYR A 433 15.13 25.75 28.31
N LEU A 434 14.34 25.13 27.42
CA LEU A 434 13.39 24.06 27.73
C LEU A 434 12.27 24.45 28.72
N ALA A 435 11.79 25.69 28.64
CA ALA A 435 10.57 26.11 29.30
C ALA A 435 9.40 26.24 28.30
N ALA A 436 8.19 26.27 28.85
CA ALA A 436 6.94 26.53 28.13
C ALA A 436 6.13 27.59 28.89
N ARG A 437 5.50 28.52 28.17
CA ARG A 437 4.65 29.57 28.73
C ARG A 437 3.41 29.75 27.88
N GLU A 438 2.28 30.01 28.53
CA GLU A 438 1.05 30.42 27.86
C GLU A 438 0.90 31.94 27.96
N GLY A 439 0.41 32.56 26.89
CA GLY A 439 0.15 34.00 26.83
C GLY A 439 -0.54 34.38 25.54
N THR A 440 -0.27 35.57 25.02
CA THR A 440 -0.85 36.04 23.76
C THR A 440 0.18 36.64 22.83
N ILE A 441 -0.01 36.47 21.53
CA ILE A 441 0.78 37.09 20.47
C ILE A 441 -0.13 37.72 19.42
N ALA A 442 0.08 38.99 19.08
CA ALA A 442 -0.78 39.73 18.15
C ALA A 442 -2.30 39.64 18.50
N GLY A 443 -2.61 39.57 19.81
CA GLY A 443 -3.95 39.42 20.36
C GLY A 443 -4.53 37.99 20.32
N VAL A 444 -3.73 36.98 19.97
CA VAL A 444 -4.14 35.57 19.84
C VAL A 444 -3.55 34.74 20.97
N PRO A 445 -4.33 33.88 21.66
CA PRO A 445 -3.79 32.94 22.64
C PRO A 445 -2.73 32.01 22.03
N ALA A 446 -1.59 31.89 22.69
CA ALA A 446 -0.44 31.14 22.20
C ALA A 446 0.26 30.36 23.31
N LEU A 447 0.76 29.19 22.94
CA LEU A 447 1.75 28.45 23.69
C LEU A 447 3.13 28.74 23.10
N PHE A 448 4.04 29.20 23.94
CA PHE A 448 5.43 29.44 23.60
C PHE A 448 6.28 28.30 24.19
N MET A 449 7.13 27.69 23.39
CA MET A 449 8.11 26.70 23.85
C MET A 449 9.51 27.16 23.46
N ARG A 450 10.40 27.30 24.43
CA ARG A 450 11.80 27.65 24.15
C ARG A 450 12.63 26.38 23.94
N ILE A 451 12.63 25.93 22.69
CA ILE A 451 13.29 24.71 22.22
C ILE A 451 14.13 25.02 20.98
N GLY A 452 15.20 24.26 20.72
CA GLY A 452 16.14 24.62 19.67
C GLY A 452 16.64 23.44 18.85
N PHE A 453 15.98 23.17 17.72
CA PHE A 453 16.47 22.21 16.72
C PHE A 453 17.58 22.80 15.83
N THR A 454 17.64 24.14 15.73
CA THR A 454 18.59 24.88 14.87
C THR A 454 19.93 25.18 15.55
N GLY A 455 20.01 25.04 16.88
CA GLY A 455 21.21 25.41 17.65
C GLY A 455 21.35 26.89 17.98
N GLU A 456 20.38 27.73 17.62
CA GLU A 456 20.28 29.13 18.07
C GLU A 456 19.23 29.30 19.16
N LEU A 457 19.23 30.45 19.83
CA LEU A 457 18.07 30.89 20.60
C LEU A 457 16.80 30.76 19.74
N SER A 458 15.83 29.99 20.21
CA SER A 458 14.68 29.61 19.41
C SER A 458 13.43 29.42 20.26
N TYR A 459 12.31 29.82 19.67
CA TYR A 459 10.99 29.76 20.27
C TYR A 459 10.01 29.18 19.25
N GLU A 460 9.31 28.13 19.62
CA GLU A 460 8.12 27.68 18.90
C GLU A 460 6.88 28.38 19.46
N VAL A 461 6.09 28.93 18.56
CA VAL A 461 4.85 29.66 18.86
C VAL A 461 3.69 28.86 18.27
N HIS A 462 2.87 28.29 19.15
CA HIS A 462 1.73 27.44 18.80
C HIS A 462 0.43 28.20 19.03
N VAL A 463 -0.37 28.35 17.98
CA VAL A 463 -1.63 29.10 17.98
C VAL A 463 -2.75 28.27 17.38
N PRO A 464 -4.04 28.55 17.68
CA PRO A 464 -5.13 27.89 16.97
C PRO A 464 -4.98 28.07 15.45
N SER A 465 -5.15 27.01 14.67
CA SER A 465 -4.83 27.00 13.23
C SER A 465 -5.48 28.12 12.43
N GLY A 466 -6.72 28.50 12.79
CA GLY A 466 -7.43 29.62 12.14
C GLY A 466 -6.73 30.98 12.24
N TYR A 467 -5.77 31.15 13.16
CA TYR A 467 -4.98 32.37 13.32
C TYR A 467 -3.53 32.23 12.81
N GLY A 468 -3.13 31.07 12.27
CA GLY A 468 -1.75 30.80 11.87
C GLY A 468 -1.18 31.86 10.94
N LEU A 469 -1.89 32.18 9.85
CA LEU A 469 -1.46 33.19 8.87
C LEU A 469 -1.34 34.59 9.48
N ARG A 470 -2.33 35.00 10.29
CA ARG A 470 -2.31 36.30 10.98
C ARG A 470 -1.06 36.47 11.83
N VAL A 471 -0.73 35.45 12.64
CA VAL A 471 0.42 35.52 13.54
C VAL A 471 1.73 35.42 12.75
N TRP A 472 1.77 34.61 11.69
CA TRP A 472 2.91 34.55 10.77
C TRP A 472 3.23 35.94 10.18
N GLU A 473 2.23 36.63 9.64
CA GLU A 473 2.41 37.96 9.05
C GLU A 473 2.81 39.00 10.11
N ALA A 474 2.21 38.94 11.30
CA ALA A 474 2.56 39.84 12.41
C ALA A 474 4.02 39.66 12.87
N LEU A 475 4.52 38.42 12.91
CA LEU A 475 5.92 38.11 13.21
C LEU A 475 6.87 38.65 12.13
N ILE A 476 6.53 38.45 10.85
CA ILE A 476 7.30 39.02 9.73
C ILE A 476 7.35 40.55 9.85
N GLU A 477 6.21 41.20 10.11
CA GLU A 477 6.15 42.67 10.24
C GLU A 477 6.99 43.17 11.43
N ALA A 478 6.80 42.56 12.60
CA ALA A 478 7.54 42.94 13.81
C ALA A 478 9.05 42.74 13.65
N GLY A 479 9.46 41.73 12.88
CA GLY A 479 10.84 41.33 12.68
C GLY A 479 11.61 42.08 11.58
N LYS A 480 10.96 42.93 10.78
CA LYS A 480 11.61 43.63 9.64
C LYS A 480 12.87 44.39 10.05
N GLU A 481 12.82 45.12 11.17
CA GLU A 481 13.96 45.90 11.65
C GLU A 481 15.14 45.03 12.11
N PHE A 482 14.88 43.75 12.42
CA PHE A 482 15.88 42.78 12.86
C PHE A 482 16.36 41.87 11.73
N GLY A 483 15.94 42.10 10.48
CA GLY A 483 16.31 41.29 9.33
C GLY A 483 15.65 39.91 9.31
N ILE A 484 14.39 39.80 9.75
CA ILE A 484 13.67 38.53 9.72
C ILE A 484 13.54 37.97 8.30
N SER A 485 13.82 36.67 8.15
CA SER A 485 13.63 35.96 6.88
C SER A 485 12.89 34.65 7.09
N PRO A 486 11.93 34.28 6.22
CA PRO A 486 11.44 32.92 6.21
C PRO A 486 12.57 31.97 5.78
N PHE A 487 12.58 30.75 6.31
CA PHE A 487 13.46 29.67 5.85
C PHE A 487 12.71 28.35 5.74
N GLY A 488 13.17 27.49 4.83
CA GLY A 488 12.55 26.20 4.54
C GLY A 488 13.24 25.01 5.20
N VAL A 489 12.71 23.82 4.92
CA VAL A 489 13.22 22.54 5.42
C VAL A 489 14.69 22.30 5.06
N GLU A 490 15.16 22.78 3.91
CA GLU A 490 16.56 22.58 3.50
C GLU A 490 17.54 23.35 4.39
N ALA A 491 17.23 24.61 4.73
CA ALA A 491 18.01 25.36 5.71
C ALA A 491 17.90 24.74 7.12
N GLN A 492 16.72 24.25 7.51
CA GLN A 492 16.53 23.51 8.76
C GLN A 492 17.42 22.25 8.83
N ARG A 493 17.53 21.50 7.72
CA ARG A 493 18.39 20.31 7.61
C ARG A 493 19.87 20.65 7.80
N VAL A 494 20.33 21.80 7.32
CA VAL A 494 21.70 22.28 7.59
C VAL A 494 21.87 22.65 9.06
N LEU A 495 20.97 23.47 9.61
CA LEU A 495 21.08 23.99 10.98
C LEU A 495 21.08 22.87 12.04
N ARG A 496 20.21 21.86 11.87
CA ARG A 496 20.16 20.69 12.77
C ARG A 496 21.39 19.80 12.63
N LEU A 497 21.90 19.66 11.40
CA LEU A 497 23.08 18.84 11.11
C LEU A 497 24.33 19.46 11.75
N GLU A 498 24.46 20.78 11.74
CA GLU A 498 25.52 21.49 12.46
C GLU A 498 25.52 21.19 13.97
N LYS A 499 24.36 20.87 14.55
CA LYS A 499 24.21 20.41 15.94
C LYS A 499 24.29 18.89 16.11
N GLY A 500 24.44 18.12 15.04
CA GLY A 500 24.45 16.66 15.10
C GLY A 500 23.11 16.05 15.51
N HIS A 501 22.01 16.81 15.45
CA HIS A 501 20.69 16.27 15.76
C HIS A 501 20.26 15.31 14.65
N ILE A 502 19.64 14.19 15.02
CA ILE A 502 19.12 13.21 14.08
C ILE A 502 17.77 13.65 13.48
N ILE A 503 17.40 13.04 12.37
CA ILE A 503 16.02 13.01 11.86
C ILE A 503 15.60 11.55 11.79
N VAL A 504 14.54 11.19 12.52
CA VAL A 504 13.97 9.83 12.47
C VAL A 504 13.54 9.50 11.03
N GLY A 505 13.88 8.30 10.56
CA GLY A 505 13.61 7.84 9.19
C GLY A 505 14.63 8.31 8.13
N GLN A 506 15.48 9.28 8.45
CA GLN A 506 16.60 9.69 7.60
C GLN A 506 17.94 9.20 8.16
N ASP A 507 18.24 9.55 9.41
CA ASP A 507 19.45 9.11 10.11
C ASP A 507 19.26 7.77 10.82
N THR A 508 18.02 7.45 11.16
CA THR A 508 17.59 6.14 11.67
C THR A 508 16.85 5.36 10.58
N ASP A 509 16.82 4.05 10.73
CA ASP A 509 15.99 3.13 9.94
C ASP A 509 15.29 2.13 10.87
N GLY A 510 14.50 1.22 10.29
CA GLY A 510 13.73 0.21 11.04
C GLY A 510 14.53 -0.82 11.82
N LEU A 511 15.86 -0.66 11.92
CA LEU A 511 16.76 -1.51 12.71
C LEU A 511 17.61 -0.70 13.70
N THR A 512 17.47 0.62 13.73
CA THR A 512 18.32 1.50 14.52
C THR A 512 17.86 1.58 15.97
N ASN A 513 18.70 1.15 16.91
CA ASN A 513 18.48 1.41 18.34
C ASN A 513 19.21 2.69 18.83
N PRO A 514 18.84 3.27 19.99
CA PRO A 514 19.47 4.49 20.51
C PRO A 514 20.97 4.40 20.80
N PHE A 515 21.51 3.23 21.15
CA PHE A 515 22.96 3.10 21.40
C PHE A 515 23.74 3.20 20.09
N GLU A 516 23.24 2.59 19.03
CA GLU A 516 23.81 2.70 17.68
C GLU A 516 23.73 4.14 17.15
N ALA A 517 22.63 4.84 17.43
CA ALA A 517 22.45 6.24 17.07
C ALA A 517 23.31 7.24 17.88
N ASN A 518 24.22 6.78 18.75
CA ASN A 518 25.00 7.61 19.68
C ASN A 518 24.10 8.47 20.61
N MET A 519 22.99 7.88 21.06
CA MET A 519 22.02 8.50 21.96
C MET A 519 21.89 7.74 23.29
N ASP A 520 22.95 7.09 23.75
CA ASP A 520 22.99 6.40 25.04
C ASP A 520 22.55 7.30 26.21
N TRP A 521 22.86 8.60 26.13
CA TRP A 521 22.52 9.60 27.13
C TRP A 521 21.01 9.74 27.40
N VAL A 522 20.13 9.40 26.43
CA VAL A 522 18.67 9.50 26.59
C VAL A 522 18.09 8.24 27.23
N VAL A 523 18.74 7.09 27.09
CA VAL A 523 18.23 5.81 27.60
C VAL A 523 18.51 5.67 29.09
N LYS A 524 17.46 5.40 29.88
CA LYS A 524 17.55 5.22 31.34
C LYS A 524 17.16 3.80 31.73
N LEU A 525 18.12 2.88 31.56
CA LEU A 525 17.95 1.45 31.88
C LEU A 525 17.68 1.17 33.37
N ASP A 526 17.94 2.15 34.23
CA ASP A 526 17.68 2.15 35.67
C ASP A 526 16.23 2.51 36.04
N LYS A 527 15.37 2.87 35.07
CA LYS A 527 13.92 2.92 35.25
C LYS A 527 13.38 1.52 35.52
N ASP A 528 12.25 1.40 36.21
CA ASP A 528 11.64 0.09 36.48
C ASP A 528 11.24 -0.63 35.18
N ASN A 529 10.40 0.01 34.37
CA ASN A 529 9.98 -0.51 33.07
C ASN A 529 9.68 0.62 32.07
N PHE A 530 9.88 0.34 30.78
CA PHE A 530 9.43 1.13 29.63
C PHE A 530 9.46 0.24 28.37
N LEU A 531 8.74 0.64 27.33
CA LEU A 531 8.67 -0.12 26.07
C LEU A 531 10.07 -0.33 25.48
N GLY A 532 10.37 -1.57 25.07
CA GLY A 532 11.66 -1.92 24.50
C GLY A 532 12.81 -2.05 25.50
N LYS A 533 12.60 -1.83 26.82
CA LYS A 533 13.67 -1.94 27.83
C LYS A 533 14.41 -3.29 27.80
N PRO A 534 13.75 -4.47 27.76
CA PRO A 534 14.45 -5.75 27.73
C PRO A 534 15.41 -5.87 26.53
N SER A 535 14.93 -5.49 25.35
CA SER A 535 15.70 -5.50 24.09
C SER A 535 16.88 -4.53 24.15
N LEU A 536 16.68 -3.33 24.70
CA LEU A 536 17.76 -2.37 24.91
C LEU A 536 18.79 -2.84 25.95
N MET A 537 18.39 -3.56 26.99
CA MET A 537 19.35 -4.16 27.94
C MET A 537 20.24 -5.20 27.24
N MET A 538 19.66 -6.02 26.36
CA MET A 538 20.41 -6.99 25.55
C MET A 538 21.35 -6.28 24.57
N ALA A 539 20.87 -5.25 23.86
CA ALA A 539 21.68 -4.44 22.95
C ALA A 539 22.84 -3.74 23.67
N ASN A 540 22.59 -3.14 24.83
CA ASN A 540 23.62 -2.48 25.63
C ASN A 540 24.70 -3.48 26.09
N LYS A 541 24.32 -4.71 26.47
CA LYS A 541 25.26 -5.76 26.85
C LYS A 541 26.06 -6.29 25.66
N ALA A 542 25.43 -6.42 24.49
CA ALA A 542 26.10 -6.87 23.26
C ALA A 542 27.09 -5.83 22.72
N GLY A 543 26.82 -4.54 22.96
CA GLY A 543 27.59 -3.43 22.42
C GLY A 543 27.23 -3.14 20.96
N ALA A 544 27.19 -1.85 20.62
CA ALA A 544 26.86 -1.40 19.28
C ALA A 544 27.90 -1.90 18.27
N GLN A 545 27.45 -2.57 17.20
CA GLN A 545 28.33 -3.04 16.12
C GLN A 545 28.60 -1.93 15.09
N LYS A 546 27.67 -0.98 14.97
CA LYS A 546 27.78 0.22 14.15
C LYS A 546 27.35 1.43 14.96
N LEU A 547 27.89 2.60 14.61
CA LEU A 547 27.57 3.87 15.25
C LEU A 547 27.29 4.94 14.20
N LEU A 548 26.32 5.79 14.49
CA LEU A 548 26.04 7.00 13.72
C LEU A 548 26.99 8.11 14.18
N VAL A 549 27.92 8.52 13.33
CA VAL A 549 28.95 9.50 13.69
C VAL A 549 28.91 10.74 12.80
N GLY A 550 29.45 11.84 13.33
CA GLY A 550 29.75 13.03 12.54
C GLY A 550 30.98 12.85 11.68
N PHE A 551 30.96 13.36 10.46
CA PHE A 551 32.12 13.41 9.58
C PHE A 551 32.24 14.74 8.83
N GLU A 552 33.45 15.04 8.38
CA GLU A 552 33.73 16.09 7.39
C GLU A 552 34.43 15.50 6.16
N MET A 553 34.33 16.21 5.02
CA MET A 553 35.10 15.90 3.80
C MET A 553 36.24 16.91 3.65
N PRO A 554 37.50 16.51 3.94
CA PRO A 554 38.64 17.43 3.95
C PRO A 554 38.91 18.11 2.59
N ASP A 555 38.59 17.43 1.49
CA ASP A 555 38.75 17.94 0.12
C ASP A 555 37.58 18.82 -0.34
N GLY A 556 36.55 18.99 0.51
CA GLY A 556 35.35 19.74 0.19
C GLY A 556 34.41 19.04 -0.81
N THR A 557 34.66 17.79 -1.19
CA THR A 557 33.73 17.00 -1.99
C THR A 557 32.41 16.88 -1.23
N LEU A 558 31.28 17.01 -1.93
CA LEU A 558 29.94 16.82 -1.37
C LEU A 558 29.38 15.47 -1.85
N PRO A 559 29.40 14.42 -1.00
CA PRO A 559 28.66 13.19 -1.25
C PRO A 559 27.15 13.44 -1.37
N GLU A 560 26.45 12.47 -1.93
CA GLU A 560 25.00 12.38 -1.86
C GLU A 560 24.58 11.55 -0.64
N GLU A 561 23.39 11.83 -0.09
CA GLU A 561 22.78 10.96 0.92
C GLU A 561 22.66 9.54 0.37
N ALA A 562 22.84 8.52 1.23
CA ALA A 562 22.95 7.11 0.88
C ALA A 562 24.18 6.71 0.04
N ASN A 563 25.16 7.60 -0.22
CA ASN A 563 26.45 7.17 -0.74
C ASN A 563 27.11 6.15 0.21
N GLN A 564 27.67 5.10 -0.41
CA GLN A 564 28.22 3.97 0.31
C GLN A 564 29.62 4.28 0.83
N ILE A 565 29.87 3.89 2.08
CA ILE A 565 31.20 3.89 2.67
C ILE A 565 31.78 2.50 2.44
N VAL A 566 32.97 2.47 1.84
CA VAL A 566 33.59 1.26 1.33
C VAL A 566 35.00 1.08 1.83
N ARG A 567 35.47 -0.15 1.78
CA ARG A 567 36.89 -0.51 1.92
C ARG A 567 37.28 -1.53 0.84
N PRO A 568 38.57 -1.77 0.58
CA PRO A 568 38.99 -2.90 -0.25
C PRO A 568 38.43 -4.22 0.29
N GLY A 569 37.90 -5.06 -0.58
CA GLY A 569 37.28 -6.32 -0.20
C GLY A 569 37.06 -7.26 -1.38
N SER A 570 36.42 -8.41 -1.13
CA SER A 570 36.22 -9.48 -2.13
C SER A 570 34.98 -9.31 -3.01
N GLY A 571 34.29 -8.17 -2.93
CA GLY A 571 33.12 -7.90 -3.77
C GLY A 571 33.46 -7.87 -5.27
N PRO A 572 32.46 -7.92 -6.17
CA PRO A 572 32.67 -8.03 -7.62
C PRO A 572 33.55 -6.93 -8.25
N ILE A 573 33.68 -5.79 -7.57
CA ILE A 573 34.49 -4.64 -8.00
C ILE A 573 35.67 -4.36 -7.05
N GLY A 574 36.06 -5.33 -6.22
CA GLY A 574 37.16 -5.20 -5.25
C GLY A 574 36.84 -4.34 -4.02
N LEU A 575 35.56 -4.04 -3.77
CA LEU A 575 35.10 -3.20 -2.67
C LEU A 575 34.04 -3.91 -1.82
N GLU A 576 34.08 -3.69 -0.51
CA GLU A 576 33.09 -4.10 0.48
C GLU A 576 32.43 -2.86 1.09
N ILE A 577 31.11 -2.91 1.27
CA ILE A 577 30.34 -1.84 1.93
C ILE A 577 30.42 -2.03 3.44
N ILE A 578 30.84 -0.99 4.15
CA ILE A 578 30.94 -0.99 5.62
C ILE A 578 30.00 0.00 6.29
N GLY A 579 29.37 0.87 5.51
CA GLY A 579 28.55 1.96 6.03
C GLY A 579 27.88 2.77 4.94
N ARG A 580 27.15 3.82 5.35
CA ARG A 580 26.49 4.74 4.43
C ARG A 580 26.43 6.15 5.02
N VAL A 581 26.47 7.15 4.16
CA VAL A 581 26.13 8.54 4.50
C VAL A 581 24.61 8.64 4.69
N THR A 582 24.14 9.21 5.80
CA THR A 582 22.70 9.43 6.05
C THR A 582 22.30 10.86 5.73
N SER A 583 23.11 11.82 6.16
CA SER A 583 22.87 13.24 6.02
C SER A 583 24.17 13.93 5.67
N VAL A 584 24.18 14.81 4.68
CA VAL A 584 25.40 15.53 4.29
C VAL A 584 25.07 16.84 3.62
N ARG A 585 25.71 17.94 4.04
CA ARG A 585 25.54 19.28 3.46
C ARG A 585 26.82 20.08 3.55
N ARG A 586 26.94 21.08 2.69
CA ARG A 586 27.91 22.16 2.88
C ARG A 586 27.34 23.15 3.90
N SER A 587 27.96 23.22 5.08
CA SER A 587 27.64 24.21 6.11
C SER A 587 28.21 25.57 5.70
N PRO A 588 27.35 26.60 5.53
CA PRO A 588 27.83 27.96 5.28
C PRO A 588 28.33 28.64 6.55
N THR A 589 27.94 28.14 7.72
CA THR A 589 28.40 28.61 9.03
C THR A 589 29.86 28.22 9.29
N LEU A 590 30.21 26.97 8.96
CA LEU A 590 31.55 26.40 9.19
C LEU A 590 32.44 26.45 7.94
N ASN A 591 31.88 26.79 6.78
CA ASN A 591 32.53 26.74 5.47
C ASN A 591 33.15 25.37 5.14
N LYS A 592 32.45 24.29 5.48
CA LYS A 592 32.89 22.90 5.34
C LYS A 592 31.76 22.00 4.87
N VAL A 593 32.10 20.85 4.27
CA VAL A 593 31.14 19.76 4.09
C VAL A 593 31.13 18.92 5.35
N ILE A 594 29.97 18.82 5.96
CA ILE A 594 29.71 18.04 7.18
C ILE A 594 28.59 17.04 6.94
N GLY A 595 28.56 15.96 7.69
CA GLY A 595 27.51 14.96 7.57
C GLY A 595 27.45 13.98 8.73
N LEU A 596 26.40 13.17 8.72
CA LEU A 596 26.25 11.99 9.56
C LEU A 596 26.39 10.74 8.69
N CYS A 597 27.04 9.72 9.22
CA CYS A 597 27.17 8.44 8.56
C CYS A 597 27.21 7.27 9.53
N TRP A 598 26.78 6.11 9.05
CA TRP A 598 26.93 4.83 9.74
C TRP A 598 28.31 4.26 9.46
N LEU A 599 29.05 3.92 10.52
CA LEU A 599 30.32 3.21 10.45
C LEU A 599 30.36 2.03 11.43
N PRO A 600 31.20 1.00 11.19
CA PRO A 600 31.51 0.02 12.22
C PRO A 600 31.99 0.71 13.49
N ALA A 601 31.62 0.22 14.67
CA ALA A 601 31.97 0.84 15.94
C ALA A 601 33.50 0.90 16.17
N SER A 602 34.27 0.00 15.56
CA SER A 602 35.75 0.04 15.57
C SER A 602 36.35 1.21 14.77
N MET A 603 35.56 1.89 13.93
CA MET A 603 35.98 2.99 13.06
C MET A 603 35.27 4.32 13.42
N SER A 604 34.58 4.39 14.56
CA SER A 604 33.76 5.54 14.97
C SER A 604 34.54 6.61 15.74
N ALA A 605 35.81 6.36 16.08
CA ALA A 605 36.61 7.31 16.86
C ALA A 605 36.93 8.58 16.05
N PRO A 606 36.80 9.79 16.63
CA PRO A 606 37.23 11.03 15.99
C PRO A 606 38.68 10.97 15.49
N GLY A 607 38.92 11.46 14.28
CA GLY A 607 40.21 11.39 13.61
C GLY A 607 40.36 10.22 12.64
N THR A 608 39.53 9.17 12.77
CA THR A 608 39.49 8.04 11.85
C THR A 608 39.12 8.50 10.44
N THR A 609 39.83 8.01 9.42
CA THR A 609 39.49 8.24 8.01
C THR A 609 38.78 7.04 7.42
N PHE A 610 37.90 7.29 6.45
CA PHE A 610 37.18 6.25 5.71
C PHE A 610 36.97 6.69 4.26
N THR A 611 36.58 5.74 3.41
CA THR A 611 36.41 6.00 1.98
C THR A 611 34.94 6.00 1.60
N VAL A 612 34.45 7.12 1.06
CA VAL A 612 33.12 7.26 0.46
C VAL A 612 33.23 7.09 -1.04
N ARG A 613 32.32 6.31 -1.64
CA ARG A 613 32.23 6.21 -3.09
C ARG A 613 31.24 7.25 -3.62
N VAL A 614 31.74 8.26 -4.33
CA VAL A 614 30.96 9.39 -4.87
C VAL A 614 31.07 9.38 -6.40
N LYS A 615 29.95 9.15 -7.10
CA LYS A 615 29.90 9.12 -8.58
C LYS A 615 30.97 8.23 -9.24
N GLY A 616 31.28 7.11 -8.59
CA GLY A 616 32.30 6.15 -9.05
C GLY A 616 33.71 6.41 -8.52
N GLU A 617 34.00 7.61 -8.02
CA GLU A 617 35.29 7.97 -7.42
C GLU A 617 35.36 7.62 -5.94
N LEU A 618 36.56 7.33 -5.44
CA LEU A 618 36.83 7.10 -4.04
C LEU A 618 37.33 8.40 -3.39
N LYS A 619 36.60 8.88 -2.37
CA LYS A 619 36.88 10.13 -1.66
C LYS A 619 37.07 9.85 -0.18
N THR A 620 37.95 10.60 0.47
CA THR A 620 38.27 10.39 1.89
C THR A 620 37.38 11.25 2.77
N GLY A 621 36.61 10.62 3.64
CA GLY A 621 35.92 11.26 4.77
C GLY A 621 36.73 11.11 6.05
N LYS A 622 36.49 12.01 7.01
CA LYS A 622 37.12 11.97 8.34
C LYS A 622 36.06 12.10 9.43
N VAL A 623 36.08 11.18 10.39
CA VAL A 623 35.21 11.23 11.57
C VAL A 623 35.62 12.40 12.46
N VAL A 624 34.63 13.18 12.92
CA VAL A 624 34.82 14.32 13.82
C VAL A 624 33.81 14.29 14.98
N PRO A 625 34.10 14.95 16.11
CA PRO A 625 33.15 15.03 17.22
C PRO A 625 31.88 15.79 16.83
N LEU A 626 30.75 15.38 17.43
CA LEU A 626 29.50 16.14 17.41
C LEU A 626 29.34 16.93 18.73
N PRO A 627 28.64 18.07 18.71
CA PRO A 627 28.14 18.79 17.53
C PRO A 627 29.27 19.49 16.74
N PHE A 628 29.03 19.86 15.47
CA PHE A 628 30.01 20.60 14.67
C PHE A 628 30.08 22.10 15.00
N TYR A 629 28.99 22.64 15.55
CA TYR A 629 28.80 24.05 15.83
C TYR A 629 28.35 24.28 17.28
N ASP A 630 28.93 25.28 17.94
CA ASP A 630 28.59 25.69 19.31
C ASP A 630 28.59 24.50 20.29
N VAL A 631 29.76 23.89 20.50
CA VAL A 631 29.93 22.63 21.25
C VAL A 631 29.33 22.71 22.65
N ASP A 632 29.52 23.84 23.33
CA ASP A 632 29.00 24.05 24.68
C ASP A 632 27.49 24.35 24.70
N GLY A 633 26.88 24.61 23.54
CA GLY A 633 25.48 25.00 23.41
C GLY A 633 25.21 26.36 24.05
N ALA A 634 26.17 27.28 24.02
CA ALA A 634 26.06 28.58 24.66
C ALA A 634 24.96 29.42 23.99
N LYS A 635 24.83 29.34 22.67
CA LYS A 635 23.87 30.15 21.91
C LYS A 635 22.40 29.80 22.16
N LEU A 636 22.11 28.53 22.43
CA LEU A 636 20.77 28.05 22.81
C LEU A 636 20.31 28.64 24.15
N ARG A 637 21.26 28.96 25.04
CA ARG A 637 21.04 29.37 26.43
C ARG A 637 21.16 30.89 26.67
N LEU A 638 21.33 31.68 25.60
CA LEU A 638 21.38 33.16 25.61
C LEU A 638 20.05 33.82 25.99
#